data_AF-A0A6I9NTD1-F1
#
_entry.id   AF-A0A6I9NTD1-F1
#
_cell.length_a   1.000
_cell.length_b   1.000
_cell.length_c   1.000
_cell.angle_alpha   90.00
_cell.angle_beta   90.00
_cell.angle_gamma   90.00
#
_symmetry.space_group_name_H-M   'P 1'
#
loop_
_entity.id
_entity.type
_entity.pdbx_description
1 polymer ?
#
loop_
_entity_poly.entity_id
_entity_poly.type
_entity_poly.pdbx_seq_one_letter_code
_entity_poly.pdbx_strand_id
1 'polypeptide(L)'
;MEYHHTLVHLLALFAFITLAHGSRPRLEDAAPRIVEHPSDLIVSKGEPATLNCKAEGRPTPMVEWYKDGERVETDREDPRSHRMLLPSGSLFFLRIVHGRRSKPDEGLYVCVARNYLGEAVSRNASLEVAMPQISWQLALKIHPPPSFLASNTSSYLLPSLIPNILPNILPSLRTGL
;
A
#
# COMPACT_ATOMS: atom_id res chain seq x y z
N MET A 1 -33.82 -48.49 36.79
CA MET A 1 -32.73 -48.85 35.86
C MET A 1 -33.04 -48.50 34.40
N GLU A 2 -34.31 -48.38 34.01
CA GLU A 2 -34.74 -48.17 32.62
C GLU A 2 -34.44 -46.76 32.06
N TYR A 3 -34.62 -45.70 32.86
CA TYR A 3 -34.29 -44.31 32.49
C TYR A 3 -32.82 -44.07 32.18
N HIS A 4 -31.92 -44.79 32.86
CA HIS A 4 -30.48 -44.68 32.61
C HIS A 4 -30.12 -45.31 31.26
N HIS A 5 -30.79 -46.39 30.89
CA HIS A 5 -30.56 -47.07 29.62
C HIS A 5 -31.05 -46.22 28.44
N THR A 6 -32.25 -45.63 28.53
CA THR A 6 -32.80 -44.77 27.48
C THR A 6 -31.99 -43.47 27.28
N LEU A 7 -31.52 -42.87 28.37
CA LEU A 7 -30.64 -41.69 28.31
C LEU A 7 -29.30 -42.00 27.64
N VAL A 8 -28.68 -43.15 27.97
CA VAL A 8 -27.43 -43.60 27.34
C VAL A 8 -27.62 -43.84 25.83
N HIS A 9 -28.75 -44.43 25.41
CA HIS A 9 -29.05 -44.61 23.99
C HIS A 9 -29.28 -43.28 23.25
N LEU A 10 -29.98 -42.32 23.86
CA LEU A 10 -30.19 -40.99 23.29
C LEU A 10 -28.89 -40.20 23.15
N LEU A 11 -28.02 -40.23 24.15
CA LEU A 11 -26.69 -39.59 24.10
C LEU A 11 -25.79 -40.27 23.07
N ALA A 12 -25.83 -41.59 22.97
CA ALA A 12 -25.10 -42.34 21.95
C ALA A 12 -25.59 -41.98 20.54
N LEU A 13 -26.91 -41.96 20.31
CA LEU A 13 -27.50 -41.55 19.03
C LEU A 13 -27.14 -40.10 18.68
N PHE A 14 -27.18 -39.17 19.64
CA PHE A 14 -26.76 -37.79 19.44
C PHE A 14 -25.26 -37.70 19.08
N ALA A 15 -24.40 -38.48 19.74
CA ALA A 15 -22.97 -38.57 19.40
C ALA A 15 -22.71 -39.18 18.02
N PHE A 16 -23.49 -40.20 17.60
CA PHE A 16 -23.42 -40.75 16.24
C PHE A 16 -23.91 -39.76 15.20
N ILE A 17 -24.97 -39.02 15.49
CA ILE A 17 -25.49 -37.96 14.64
C ILE A 17 -24.41 -36.88 14.49
N THR A 18 -23.83 -36.36 15.57
CA THR A 18 -22.77 -35.33 15.46
C THR A 18 -21.53 -35.82 14.72
N LEU A 19 -21.11 -37.07 14.88
CA LEU A 19 -20.00 -37.68 14.11
C LEU A 19 -20.33 -37.86 12.62
N ALA A 20 -21.60 -38.14 12.27
CA ALA A 20 -22.04 -38.33 10.88
C ALA A 20 -22.23 -37.02 10.09
N HIS A 21 -22.27 -35.86 10.76
CA HIS A 21 -22.33 -34.54 10.10
C HIS A 21 -20.95 -34.01 9.68
N GLY A 22 -19.86 -34.71 10.00
CA GLY A 22 -18.58 -34.51 9.35
C GLY A 22 -18.65 -35.04 7.92
N SER A 23 -19.08 -34.21 6.97
CA SER A 23 -19.06 -34.55 5.54
C SER A 23 -17.68 -35.06 5.16
N ARG A 24 -17.57 -36.35 4.81
CA ARG A 24 -16.30 -36.92 4.32
C ARG A 24 -15.83 -36.09 3.13
N PRO A 25 -14.54 -35.70 3.07
CA PRO A 25 -13.99 -35.10 1.86
C PRO A 25 -14.25 -36.03 0.68
N ARG A 26 -14.80 -35.49 -0.40
CA ARG A 26 -14.82 -36.22 -1.68
C ARG A 26 -13.37 -36.41 -2.11
N LEU A 27 -13.11 -37.47 -2.87
CA LEU A 27 -11.76 -37.83 -3.31
C LEU A 27 -11.06 -36.71 -4.12
N GLU A 28 -11.82 -35.75 -4.65
CA GLU A 28 -11.32 -34.60 -5.41
C GLU A 28 -11.25 -33.29 -4.62
N ASP A 29 -11.70 -33.27 -3.37
CA ASP A 29 -11.67 -32.06 -2.56
C ASP A 29 -10.22 -31.75 -2.15
N ALA A 30 -9.86 -30.46 -2.22
CA ALA A 30 -8.52 -29.96 -2.00
C ALA A 30 -8.56 -28.70 -1.13
N ALA A 31 -7.69 -28.63 -0.12
CA ALA A 31 -7.52 -27.45 0.71
C ALA A 31 -7.09 -26.24 -0.13
N PRO A 32 -7.37 -25.00 0.32
CA PRO A 32 -7.03 -23.81 -0.44
C PRO A 32 -5.51 -23.69 -0.61
N ARG A 33 -5.10 -23.16 -1.76
CA ARG A 33 -3.71 -22.80 -2.04
C ARG A 33 -3.69 -21.48 -2.80
N ILE A 34 -2.90 -20.52 -2.31
CA ILE A 34 -2.62 -19.29 -3.05
C ILE A 34 -1.64 -19.62 -4.18
N VAL A 35 -2.04 -19.35 -5.43
CA VAL A 35 -1.21 -19.58 -6.63
C VAL A 35 -0.68 -18.28 -7.23
N GLU A 36 -1.35 -17.16 -6.96
CA GLU A 36 -0.85 -15.82 -7.25
C GLU A 36 -0.91 -15.01 -5.97
N HIS A 37 0.26 -14.56 -5.51
CA HIS A 37 0.36 -13.71 -4.33
C HIS A 37 0.38 -12.23 -4.74
N PRO A 38 -0.14 -11.33 -3.90
CA PRO A 38 -0.01 -9.91 -4.17
C PRO A 38 1.45 -9.48 -4.10
N SER A 39 1.73 -8.34 -4.74
CA SER A 39 3.03 -7.68 -4.75
C SER A 39 2.88 -6.24 -4.30
N ASP A 40 3.95 -5.67 -3.76
CA ASP A 40 3.98 -4.28 -3.32
C ASP A 40 3.62 -3.33 -4.47
N LEU A 41 2.84 -2.29 -4.14
CA LEU A 41 2.28 -1.36 -5.11
C LEU A 41 2.42 0.08 -4.63
N ILE A 42 3.00 0.92 -5.48
CA ILE A 42 3.02 2.38 -5.30
C ILE A 42 2.11 2.99 -6.36
N VAL A 43 1.11 3.75 -5.94
CA VAL A 43 0.06 4.27 -6.83
C VAL A 43 -0.32 5.70 -6.47
N SER A 44 -0.59 6.54 -7.47
CA SER A 44 -1.01 7.91 -7.25
C SER A 44 -2.40 8.00 -6.64
N LYS A 45 -2.61 8.99 -5.77
CA LYS A 45 -3.93 9.30 -5.21
C LYS A 45 -4.94 9.52 -6.34
N GLY A 46 -6.11 8.89 -6.23
CA GLY A 46 -7.22 9.05 -7.17
C GLY A 46 -7.19 8.07 -8.34
N GLU A 47 -6.05 7.45 -8.62
CA GLU A 47 -5.91 6.45 -9.67
C GLU A 47 -6.48 5.10 -9.23
N PRO A 48 -6.98 4.27 -10.16
CA PRO A 48 -7.38 2.90 -9.87
C PRO A 48 -6.16 2.01 -9.57
N ALA A 49 -6.39 0.93 -8.84
CA ALA A 49 -5.33 -0.02 -8.46
C ALA A 49 -5.88 -1.44 -8.30
N THR A 50 -5.03 -2.45 -8.44
CA THR A 50 -5.39 -3.85 -8.17
C THR A 50 -4.30 -4.52 -7.36
N LEU A 51 -4.68 -5.15 -6.25
CA LEU A 51 -3.85 -6.15 -5.57
C LEU A 51 -4.29 -7.53 -6.04
N ASN A 52 -3.42 -8.19 -6.80
CA ASN A 52 -3.72 -9.51 -7.35
C ASN A 52 -3.66 -10.57 -6.25
N CYS A 53 -4.65 -11.47 -6.27
CA CYS A 53 -4.63 -12.69 -5.49
C CYS A 53 -5.46 -13.72 -6.24
N LYS A 54 -4.90 -14.93 -6.37
CA LYS A 54 -5.61 -16.08 -6.94
C LYS A 54 -5.41 -17.28 -6.04
N ALA A 55 -6.52 -17.92 -5.70
CA ALA A 55 -6.54 -19.13 -4.89
C ALA A 55 -7.18 -20.29 -5.67
N GLU A 56 -6.64 -21.47 -5.49
CA GLU A 56 -7.18 -22.73 -5.98
C GLU A 56 -7.61 -23.59 -4.79
N GLY A 57 -8.59 -24.46 -5.00
CA GLY A 57 -9.12 -25.36 -3.98
C GLY A 57 -10.42 -25.98 -4.46
N ARG A 58 -10.79 -27.11 -3.86
CA ARG A 58 -12.06 -27.79 -4.14
C ARG A 58 -12.72 -28.15 -2.81
N PRO A 59 -13.93 -27.64 -2.53
CA PRO A 59 -14.69 -26.62 -3.26
C PRO A 59 -13.93 -25.30 -3.43
N THR A 60 -14.34 -24.50 -4.42
CA THR A 60 -13.72 -23.20 -4.72
C THR A 60 -13.63 -22.35 -3.45
N PRO A 61 -12.42 -21.88 -3.07
CA PRO A 61 -12.26 -21.16 -1.83
C PRO A 61 -12.87 -19.76 -1.91
N MET A 62 -13.44 -19.31 -0.79
CA MET A 62 -13.83 -17.92 -0.62
C MET A 62 -12.60 -17.09 -0.23
N VAL A 63 -12.38 -15.98 -0.93
CA VAL A 63 -11.26 -15.08 -0.67
C VAL A 63 -11.74 -13.84 0.09
N GLU A 64 -11.01 -13.47 1.13
CA GLU A 64 -11.19 -12.26 1.91
C GLU A 64 -9.86 -11.51 2.01
N TRP A 65 -9.92 -10.18 2.19
CA TRP A 65 -8.73 -9.35 2.32
C TRP A 65 -8.64 -8.76 3.71
N TYR A 66 -7.42 -8.63 4.21
CA TYR A 66 -7.10 -7.98 5.46
C TYR A 66 -6.05 -6.91 5.21
N LYS A 67 -6.21 -5.76 5.86
CA LYS A 67 -5.26 -4.65 5.87
C LYS A 67 -4.87 -4.37 7.30
N ASP A 68 -3.57 -4.46 7.61
CA ASP A 68 -3.03 -4.24 8.96
C ASP A 68 -3.72 -5.09 10.05
N GLY A 69 -4.16 -6.29 9.67
CA GLY A 69 -4.88 -7.22 10.55
C GLY A 69 -6.39 -7.03 10.61
N GLU A 70 -6.94 -5.97 10.03
CA GLU A 70 -8.40 -5.72 9.99
C GLU A 70 -9.00 -6.17 8.66
N ARG A 71 -10.21 -6.74 8.71
CA ARG A 71 -10.92 -7.19 7.51
C ARG A 71 -11.29 -6.00 6.63
N VAL A 72 -10.98 -6.09 5.34
CA VAL A 72 -11.32 -5.06 4.36
C VAL A 72 -12.78 -5.21 3.96
N GLU A 73 -13.54 -4.14 4.10
CA GLU A 73 -14.90 -4.04 3.57
C GLU A 73 -14.86 -3.77 2.06
N THR A 74 -15.63 -4.55 1.30
CA THR A 74 -15.72 -4.49 -0.17
C THR A 74 -17.15 -4.23 -0.62
N ASP A 75 -17.35 -4.18 -1.93
CA ASP A 75 -18.67 -4.10 -2.59
C ASP A 75 -19.63 -5.22 -2.19
N ARG A 76 -19.12 -6.34 -1.67
CA ARG A 76 -19.94 -7.45 -1.16
C ARG A 76 -20.63 -7.13 0.16
N GLU A 77 -20.04 -6.26 0.97
CA GLU A 77 -20.57 -5.87 2.28
C GLU A 77 -21.26 -4.50 2.24
N ASP A 78 -20.66 -3.51 1.56
CA ASP A 78 -21.29 -2.21 1.29
C ASP A 78 -21.22 -1.89 -0.21
N PRO A 79 -22.37 -1.83 -0.92
CA PRO A 79 -22.42 -1.45 -2.33
C PRO A 79 -21.84 -0.05 -2.65
N ARG A 80 -21.62 0.79 -1.63
CA ARG A 80 -20.99 2.12 -1.77
C ARG A 80 -19.48 2.10 -1.59
N SER A 81 -18.88 0.95 -1.24
CA SER A 81 -17.44 0.81 -1.11
C SER A 81 -16.73 1.12 -2.44
N HIS A 82 -15.60 1.83 -2.36
CA HIS A 82 -14.74 2.06 -3.53
C HIS A 82 -13.79 0.89 -3.81
N ARG A 83 -13.92 -0.20 -3.04
CA ARG A 83 -13.11 -1.42 -3.13
C ARG A 83 -14.00 -2.56 -3.58
N MET A 84 -13.57 -3.29 -4.59
CA MET A 84 -14.33 -4.39 -5.19
C MET A 84 -13.56 -5.70 -5.07
N LEU A 85 -14.25 -6.77 -4.68
CA LEU A 85 -13.69 -8.13 -4.70
C LEU A 85 -14.00 -8.83 -6.03
N LEU A 86 -12.99 -8.91 -6.90
CA LEU A 86 -13.13 -9.51 -8.22
C LEU A 86 -13.37 -11.04 -8.13
N PRO A 87 -14.00 -11.66 -9.15
CA PRO A 87 -14.19 -13.12 -9.19
C PRO A 87 -12.89 -13.93 -9.12
N SER A 88 -11.76 -13.34 -9.51
CA SER A 88 -10.43 -13.95 -9.37
C SER A 88 -9.95 -14.07 -7.92
N GLY A 89 -10.55 -13.32 -6.99
CA GLY A 89 -10.07 -13.12 -5.62
C GLY A 89 -9.24 -11.85 -5.44
N SER A 90 -8.96 -11.12 -6.53
CA SER A 90 -8.16 -9.89 -6.49
C SER A 90 -8.96 -8.71 -5.93
N LEU A 91 -8.29 -7.82 -5.20
CA LEU A 91 -8.89 -6.61 -4.63
C LEU A 91 -8.65 -5.44 -5.57
N PHE A 92 -9.73 -4.91 -6.15
CA PHE A 92 -9.71 -3.77 -7.05
C PHE A 92 -10.15 -2.49 -6.32
N PHE A 93 -9.42 -1.41 -6.50
CA PHE A 93 -9.76 -0.09 -5.99
C PHE A 93 -10.20 0.77 -7.18
N LEU A 94 -11.42 1.31 -7.15
CA LEU A 94 -11.87 2.26 -8.17
C LEU A 94 -11.01 3.51 -8.20
N ARG A 95 -10.56 3.95 -7.02
CA ARG A 95 -9.66 5.08 -6.81
C ARG A 95 -8.93 4.91 -5.49
N ILE A 96 -7.67 5.30 -5.44
CA ILE A 96 -6.90 5.33 -4.18
C ILE A 96 -7.24 6.58 -3.36
N VAL A 97 -7.71 6.36 -2.14
CA VAL A 97 -8.11 7.40 -1.20
C VAL A 97 -6.97 7.69 -0.21
N HIS A 98 -6.46 8.92 -0.28
CA HIS A 98 -5.44 9.44 0.63
C HIS A 98 -5.80 10.86 1.08
N GLY A 99 -6.06 11.02 2.38
CA GLY A 99 -6.40 12.29 3.02
C GLY A 99 -5.35 12.72 4.05
N ARG A 100 -5.37 14.00 4.42
CA ARG A 100 -4.41 14.56 5.40
C ARG A 100 -4.56 13.95 6.80
N ARG A 101 -5.76 13.54 7.19
CA ARG A 101 -6.07 12.96 8.51
C ARG A 101 -6.33 11.45 8.49
N SER A 102 -6.57 10.88 7.31
CA SER A 102 -6.93 9.47 7.15
C SER A 102 -6.40 8.96 5.82
N LYS A 103 -5.77 7.80 5.87
CA LYS A 103 -5.19 7.09 4.72
C LYS A 103 -5.82 5.70 4.65
N PRO A 104 -7.11 5.59 4.30
CA PRO A 104 -7.86 4.35 4.49
C PRO A 104 -7.35 3.21 3.60
N ASP A 105 -6.67 3.51 2.49
CA ASP A 105 -6.16 2.51 1.54
C ASP A 105 -4.66 2.20 1.69
N GLU A 106 -3.89 3.06 2.36
CA GLU A 106 -2.47 2.81 2.61
C GLU A 106 -2.33 1.78 3.73
N GLY A 107 -1.47 0.77 3.56
CA GLY A 107 -1.28 -0.26 4.58
C GLY A 107 -0.70 -1.56 4.02
N LEU A 108 -0.60 -2.56 4.89
CA LEU A 108 -0.08 -3.89 4.56
C LEU A 108 -1.25 -4.87 4.34
N TYR A 109 -1.33 -5.42 3.14
CA TYR A 109 -2.43 -6.28 2.72
C TYR A 109 -2.04 -7.75 2.67
N VAL A 110 -2.98 -8.61 3.05
CA VAL A 110 -2.96 -10.06 2.80
C VAL A 110 -4.32 -10.54 2.31
N CYS A 111 -4.33 -11.52 1.41
CA CYS A 111 -5.53 -12.26 1.07
C CYS A 111 -5.55 -13.60 1.81
N VAL A 112 -6.75 -14.00 2.23
CA VAL A 112 -7.01 -15.23 2.96
C VAL A 112 -8.06 -16.01 2.20
N ALA A 113 -7.71 -17.23 1.79
CA ALA A 113 -8.58 -18.13 1.04
C ALA A 113 -9.06 -19.28 1.93
N ARG A 114 -10.38 -19.50 2.04
CA ARG A 114 -10.99 -20.47 2.95
C ARG A 114 -11.93 -21.42 2.23
N ASN A 115 -11.86 -22.70 2.57
CA ASN A 115 -12.92 -23.67 2.32
C ASN A 115 -13.04 -24.61 3.53
N TYR A 116 -13.92 -25.62 3.49
CA TYR A 116 -14.12 -26.49 4.65
C TYR A 116 -12.92 -27.39 4.99
N LEU A 117 -11.93 -27.51 4.09
CA LEU A 117 -10.69 -28.26 4.33
C LEU A 117 -9.59 -27.43 4.97
N GLY A 118 -9.72 -26.10 4.99
CA GLY A 118 -8.78 -25.23 5.67
C GLY A 118 -8.67 -23.83 5.10
N GLU A 119 -7.51 -23.22 5.33
CA GLU A 119 -7.20 -21.84 5.05
C GLU A 119 -5.81 -21.72 4.44
N ALA A 120 -5.64 -20.82 3.47
CA ALA A 120 -4.36 -20.38 2.97
C ALA A 120 -4.24 -18.86 3.04
N VAL A 121 -3.10 -18.38 3.53
CA VAL A 121 -2.79 -16.95 3.66
C VAL A 121 -1.71 -16.60 2.65
N SER A 122 -1.85 -15.45 1.98
CA SER A 122 -0.87 -14.97 1.02
C SER A 122 0.40 -14.42 1.68
N ARG A 123 1.35 -13.97 0.86
CA ARG A 123 2.40 -13.08 1.32
C ARG A 123 1.80 -11.70 1.55
N ASN A 124 2.51 -10.90 2.33
CA ASN A 124 2.18 -9.50 2.51
C ASN A 124 2.49 -8.71 1.24
N ALA A 125 1.69 -7.67 0.99
CA ALA A 125 1.97 -6.65 -0.02
C ALA A 125 1.68 -5.27 0.57
N SER A 126 2.61 -4.32 0.43
CA SER A 126 2.37 -2.93 0.79
C SER A 126 1.60 -2.20 -0.30
N LEU A 127 0.62 -1.39 0.09
CA LEU A 127 0.04 -0.37 -0.79
C LEU A 127 0.46 0.99 -0.26
N GLU A 128 1.25 1.70 -1.06
CA GLU A 128 1.74 3.03 -0.76
C GLU A 128 1.22 4.06 -1.77
N VAL A 129 0.95 5.26 -1.29
CA VAL A 129 0.48 6.35 -2.15
C VAL A 129 1.67 7.18 -2.62
N ALA A 130 1.83 7.30 -3.93
CA ALA A 130 2.90 8.07 -4.53
C ALA A 130 2.85 9.53 -4.03
N MET A 131 3.94 9.99 -3.43
CA MET A 131 4.10 11.39 -3.03
C MET A 131 4.21 12.25 -4.29
N PRO A 132 3.48 13.37 -4.40
CA PRO A 132 3.65 14.27 -5.52
C PRO A 132 5.08 14.81 -5.51
N GLN A 133 5.80 14.62 -6.61
CA GLN A 133 7.09 15.29 -6.80
C GLN A 133 6.81 16.78 -6.92
N ILE A 134 7.11 17.56 -5.88
CA ILE A 134 7.06 19.01 -5.96
C ILE A 134 8.15 19.41 -6.94
N SER A 135 7.76 19.90 -8.12
CA SER A 135 8.71 20.54 -9.03
C SER A 135 9.39 21.69 -8.29
N TRP A 136 10.72 21.67 -8.21
CA TRP A 136 11.48 22.74 -7.57
C TRP A 136 11.19 24.12 -8.18
N GLN A 137 10.79 24.17 -9.46
CA GLN A 137 10.34 25.40 -10.11
C GLN A 137 9.04 25.96 -9.50
N LEU A 138 8.14 25.10 -9.02
CA LEU A 138 6.94 25.52 -8.28
C LEU A 138 7.29 25.97 -6.85
N ALA A 139 8.21 25.28 -6.17
CA ALA A 139 8.61 25.64 -4.81
C ALA A 139 9.24 27.05 -4.75
N LEU A 140 10.09 27.40 -5.72
CA LEU A 140 10.70 28.73 -5.83
C LEU A 140 9.67 29.86 -6.07
N LYS A 141 8.53 29.55 -6.69
CA LYS A 141 7.44 30.52 -6.89
C LYS A 141 6.65 30.78 -5.61
N ILE A 142 6.52 29.79 -4.74
CA ILE A 142 5.73 29.86 -3.51
C ILE A 142 6.54 30.53 -2.39
N HIS A 143 7.84 30.24 -2.32
CA HIS A 143 8.77 30.86 -1.37
C HIS A 143 10.01 31.34 -2.11
N PRO A 144 10.01 32.58 -2.65
CA PRO A 144 11.23 33.16 -3.17
C PRO A 144 12.27 33.22 -2.03
N PRO A 145 13.54 32.84 -2.28
CA PRO A 145 14.58 32.97 -1.26
C PRO A 145 14.61 34.42 -0.78
N PRO A 146 14.79 34.69 0.53
CA PRO A 146 14.91 36.05 1.02
C PRO A 146 16.00 36.73 0.20
N SER A 147 15.63 37.80 -0.49
CA SER A 147 16.58 38.62 -1.21
C SER A 147 17.60 39.10 -0.18
N PHE A 148 18.82 38.57 -0.24
CA PHE A 148 19.94 39.16 0.43
C PHE A 148 20.04 40.59 -0.11
N LEU A 149 19.52 41.56 0.63
CA LEU A 149 19.74 42.97 0.35
C LEU A 149 21.25 43.15 0.41
N ALA A 150 21.89 43.17 -0.76
CA ALA A 150 23.20 43.74 -0.90
C ALA A 150 23.08 45.18 -0.41
N SER A 151 23.51 45.42 0.83
CA SER A 151 23.70 46.76 1.37
C SER A 151 24.81 47.42 0.56
N ASN A 152 24.45 48.00 -0.58
CA ASN A 152 25.36 48.87 -1.31
C ASN A 152 25.18 50.29 -0.76
N THR A 153 25.83 50.57 0.38
CA THR A 153 26.02 51.93 0.86
C THR A 153 27.07 52.61 -0.02
N SER A 154 26.64 53.07 -1.21
CA SER A 154 27.41 54.05 -1.99
C SER A 154 27.25 55.43 -1.36
N SER A 155 28.05 55.71 -0.34
CA SER A 155 28.23 57.07 0.16
C SER A 155 29.61 57.25 0.79
N TYR A 156 30.65 57.24 -0.03
CA TYR A 156 31.89 57.95 0.30
C TYR A 156 32.36 58.70 -0.94
N LEU A 157 32.23 60.03 -0.86
CA LEU A 157 32.81 61.01 -1.77
C LEU A 157 34.35 60.91 -1.67
N LEU A 158 35.03 60.83 -2.81
CA LEU A 158 36.47 61.09 -2.91
C LEU A 158 36.66 62.42 -3.67
N PRO A 159 37.39 63.40 -3.12
CA PRO A 159 37.73 64.61 -3.86
C PRO A 159 38.87 64.34 -4.84
N SER A 160 38.86 65.13 -5.91
CA SER A 160 39.74 65.11 -7.08
C SER A 160 41.17 65.59 -6.82
N LEU A 161 42.04 65.37 -7.85
CA LEU A 161 43.43 65.83 -8.08
C LEU A 161 44.49 64.75 -7.68
N ILE A 162 45.40 64.26 -8.53
CA ILE A 162 46.43 64.91 -9.39
C ILE A 162 46.87 63.91 -10.51
N PRO A 163 47.43 64.35 -11.67
CA PRO A 163 47.65 63.53 -12.87
C PRO A 163 49.11 63.05 -13.12
N ASN A 164 49.25 62.11 -14.09
CA ASN A 164 50.45 61.61 -14.81
C ASN A 164 51.42 60.73 -14.00
N ILE A 165 51.94 59.60 -14.51
CA ILE A 165 52.94 59.45 -15.59
C ILE A 165 52.96 57.98 -16.12
N LEU A 166 53.14 57.81 -17.44
CA LEU A 166 53.39 56.58 -18.25
C LEU A 166 54.72 55.84 -17.88
N PRO A 167 55.14 54.77 -18.58
CA PRO A 167 54.59 53.41 -18.78
C PRO A 167 55.66 52.35 -18.37
N ASN A 168 55.65 51.13 -18.96
CA ASN A 168 56.66 50.05 -18.92
C ASN A 168 56.58 49.10 -17.69
N ILE A 169 56.62 47.74 -17.75
CA ILE A 169 57.29 46.76 -18.63
C ILE A 169 56.50 45.41 -18.59
N LEU A 170 56.52 44.64 -19.70
CA LEU A 170 56.09 43.24 -19.89
C LEU A 170 56.96 42.20 -19.07
N PRO A 171 56.96 40.87 -19.36
CA PRO A 171 56.05 39.82 -18.88
C PRO A 171 56.80 38.63 -18.21
N SER A 172 56.09 37.67 -17.58
CA SER A 172 56.50 36.23 -17.56
C SER A 172 55.41 35.39 -16.87
N LEU A 173 54.78 34.39 -17.52
CA LEU A 173 55.23 33.02 -17.82
C LEU A 173 55.50 32.12 -16.61
N ARG A 174 54.50 31.29 -16.24
CA ARG A 174 54.60 29.84 -15.96
C ARG A 174 53.22 29.30 -15.57
N THR A 175 52.49 28.53 -16.38
CA THR A 175 52.51 27.06 -16.52
C THR A 175 52.76 26.27 -15.22
N GLY A 176 51.82 25.37 -14.89
CA GLY A 176 52.00 24.38 -13.84
C GLY A 176 50.75 23.55 -13.54
N LEU A 177 50.56 22.52 -14.38
CA LEU A 177 49.86 21.22 -14.16
C LEU A 177 48.36 21.21 -13.84
#